data_AF-A0A9D3VZZ0-F1
#
_entry.id   AF-A0A9D3VZZ0-F1
#
_cell.length_a   1.000
_cell.length_b   1.000
_cell.length_c   1.000
_cell.angle_alpha   90.00
_cell.angle_beta   90.00
_cell.angle_gamma   90.00
#
_symmetry.space_group_name_H-M   'P 1'
#
loop_
_entity.id
_entity.type
_entity.pdbx_description
1 polymer ?
#
loop_
_entity_poly.entity_id
_entity_poly.type
_entity_poly.pdbx_seq_one_letter_code
_entity_poly.pdbx_strand_id
1 'polypeptide(L)'
;MEKEMANLNLSDEEEEAFREEAVMVDTSFQLCLVGRCLTDSVVHFPSLRNTLADLWHNIRGICISDLGEKRILFQFFHEVDILRVLAGTPWFFNNYLLVLHRIQPGEIPSLVPLNWIEFWVQVHDLPSGLITEHTAKQFVPLKWKKKILIGNDRTIYAKFRYEKLSLFCFICGKLGYGESFCNYRIMVVPSKIVYGWDISLQAAVRMNTGSVNRWLREADGSDSILLSKEREVRGQKLGNMRDYERNYEAELVQRFSNPILMSTGSDLQAHNKGLPN
;
A
#
# COMPACT_ATOMS: atom_id res chain seq x y z
N MET A 1 -47.83 35.11 -37.91
CA MET A 1 -46.70 34.17 -37.96
C MET A 1 -46.43 33.62 -36.55
N GLU A 2 -47.47 33.13 -35.85
CA GLU A 2 -47.41 32.60 -34.48
C GLU A 2 -48.49 31.50 -34.25
N LYS A 3 -49.04 30.93 -35.32
CA LYS A 3 -50.17 29.97 -35.25
C LYS A 3 -49.89 28.58 -35.82
N GLU A 4 -48.62 28.24 -36.03
CA GLU A 4 -48.22 26.89 -36.49
C GLU A 4 -47.28 26.15 -35.52
N MET A 5 -47.07 26.68 -34.31
CA MET A 5 -46.22 26.04 -33.30
C MET A 5 -47.01 25.36 -32.16
N ALA A 6 -48.34 25.34 -32.24
CA ALA A 6 -49.22 24.85 -31.16
C ALA A 6 -49.72 23.40 -31.33
N ASN A 7 -49.25 22.67 -32.34
CA ASN A 7 -49.72 21.30 -32.64
C ASN A 7 -48.61 20.23 -32.47
N LEU A 8 -47.76 20.37 -31.46
CA LEU A 8 -46.92 19.27 -30.99
C LEU A 8 -47.71 18.50 -29.92
N ASN A 9 -48.46 17.49 -30.35
CA ASN A 9 -49.00 16.48 -29.43
C ASN A 9 -47.91 15.44 -29.20
N LEU A 10 -47.34 15.39 -28.00
CA LEU A 10 -46.60 14.23 -27.52
C LEU A 10 -47.63 13.12 -27.28
N SER A 11 -47.75 12.19 -28.21
CA SER A 11 -48.43 10.91 -27.94
C SER A 11 -47.49 10.05 -27.10
N ASP A 12 -48.02 9.44 -26.03
CA ASP A 12 -47.30 8.61 -25.06
C ASP A 12 -46.81 7.25 -25.61
N GLU A 13 -46.34 7.19 -26.87
CA GLU A 13 -45.97 5.94 -27.56
C GLU A 13 -44.54 5.94 -28.14
N GLU A 14 -43.58 6.67 -27.54
CA GLU A 14 -42.17 6.60 -27.92
C GLU A 14 -41.29 5.87 -26.87
N GLU A 15 -41.70 4.67 -26.45
CA GLU A 15 -40.74 3.66 -25.95
C GLU A 15 -40.27 2.78 -27.11
N GLU A 16 -39.55 3.37 -28.06
CA GLU A 16 -38.79 2.59 -29.03
C GLU A 16 -37.47 2.17 -28.37
N ALA A 17 -37.49 1.00 -27.74
CA ALA A 17 -36.32 0.41 -27.12
C ALA A 17 -35.26 0.12 -28.20
N PHE A 18 -34.25 0.99 -28.30
CA PHE A 18 -33.08 0.74 -29.12
C PHE A 18 -32.27 -0.40 -28.48
N ARG A 19 -32.28 -1.56 -29.12
CA ARG A 19 -31.46 -2.70 -28.68
C ARG A 19 -30.07 -2.50 -29.26
N GLU A 20 -29.19 -1.82 -28.50
CA GLU A 20 -27.76 -1.90 -28.78
C GLU A 20 -27.34 -3.36 -28.62
N GLU A 21 -26.91 -3.99 -29.71
CA GLU A 21 -26.06 -5.17 -29.60
C GLU A 21 -24.84 -4.73 -28.81
N ALA A 22 -24.71 -5.23 -27.58
CA ALA A 22 -23.52 -5.01 -26.78
C ALA A 22 -22.33 -5.42 -27.64
N VAL A 23 -21.62 -4.44 -28.19
CA VAL A 23 -20.31 -4.67 -28.76
C VAL A 23 -19.51 -5.21 -27.58
N MET A 24 -19.19 -6.50 -27.61
CA MET A 24 -18.19 -7.06 -26.71
C MET A 24 -16.87 -6.40 -27.11
N VAL A 25 -16.68 -5.15 -26.64
CA VAL A 25 -15.37 -4.54 -26.58
C VAL A 25 -14.57 -5.55 -25.77
N ASP A 26 -13.49 -6.06 -26.35
CA ASP A 26 -12.51 -6.87 -25.65
C ASP A 26 -11.86 -5.99 -24.57
N THR A 27 -12.60 -5.76 -23.48
CA THR A 27 -12.20 -5.00 -22.30
C THR A 27 -11.42 -5.92 -21.40
N SER A 28 -10.37 -6.55 -21.93
CA SER A 28 -9.47 -7.37 -21.13
C SER A 28 -8.59 -6.45 -20.26
N PHE A 29 -9.19 -5.87 -19.21
CA PHE A 29 -8.49 -5.16 -18.13
C PHE A 29 -7.70 -6.11 -17.21
N GLN A 30 -7.38 -7.34 -17.68
CA GLN A 30 -6.75 -8.40 -16.89
C GLN A 30 -5.40 -7.99 -16.28
N LEU A 31 -4.67 -7.12 -16.99
CA LEU A 31 -3.39 -6.54 -16.58
C LEU A 31 -3.51 -5.04 -16.26
N CYS A 32 -4.66 -4.59 -15.77
CA CYS A 32 -4.89 -3.20 -15.43
C CYS A 32 -5.10 -2.99 -13.93
N LEU A 33 -4.52 -1.91 -13.42
CA LEU A 33 -4.88 -1.32 -12.13
C LEU A 33 -5.61 -0.01 -12.38
N VAL A 34 -6.64 0.25 -11.57
CA VAL A 34 -7.18 1.60 -11.42
C VAL A 34 -6.70 2.17 -10.10
N GLY A 35 -6.30 3.44 -10.11
CA GLY A 35 -5.80 4.10 -8.92
C GLY A 35 -6.20 5.55 -8.79
N ARG A 36 -5.99 6.07 -7.58
CA ARG A 36 -6.26 7.46 -7.21
C ARG A 36 -5.29 7.90 -6.12
N CYS A 37 -4.78 9.13 -6.23
CA CYS A 37 -4.11 9.79 -5.12
C CYS A 37 -5.13 10.26 -4.08
N LEU A 38 -4.93 9.86 -2.82
CA LEU A 38 -5.73 10.28 -1.70
C LEU A 38 -5.35 11.72 -1.32
N THR A 39 -5.99 12.68 -1.97
CA THR A 39 -5.83 14.11 -1.72
C THR A 39 -7.00 14.90 -2.30
N ASP A 40 -7.30 16.03 -1.68
CA ASP A 40 -8.25 17.00 -2.21
C ASP A 40 -7.59 17.94 -3.24
N SER A 41 -6.26 18.05 -3.20
CA SER A 41 -5.49 18.87 -4.14
C SER A 41 -5.49 18.29 -5.55
N VAL A 42 -5.28 19.16 -6.54
CA VAL A 42 -5.07 18.74 -7.93
C VAL A 42 -3.67 18.15 -8.04
N VAL A 43 -3.58 16.95 -8.61
CA VAL A 43 -2.31 16.25 -8.85
C VAL A 43 -1.87 16.51 -10.28
N HIS A 44 -0.62 16.96 -10.46
CA HIS A 44 -0.08 17.19 -11.79
C HIS A 44 0.20 15.85 -12.50
N PHE A 45 -0.72 15.45 -13.38
CA PHE A 45 -0.72 14.13 -14.02
C PHE A 45 0.57 13.80 -14.78
N PRO A 46 1.16 14.69 -15.61
CA PRO A 46 2.40 14.37 -16.33
C PRO A 46 3.57 14.03 -15.38
N SER A 47 3.67 14.73 -14.25
CA SER A 47 4.70 14.45 -13.25
C SER A 47 4.45 13.10 -12.57
N LEU A 48 3.20 12.83 -12.16
CA LEU A 48 2.84 11.55 -11.57
C LEU A 48 3.17 10.39 -12.52
N ARG A 49 2.74 10.50 -13.78
CA ARG A 49 2.97 9.50 -14.82
C ARG A 49 4.45 9.19 -14.96
N ASN A 50 5.29 10.21 -15.16
CA ASN A 50 6.72 10.00 -15.38
C ASN A 50 7.39 9.43 -14.13
N THR A 51 7.11 9.99 -12.95
CA THR A 51 7.67 9.51 -11.68
C THR A 51 7.30 8.05 -11.40
N LEU A 52 6.04 7.63 -11.61
CA LEU A 52 5.64 6.24 -11.38
C LEU A 52 6.20 5.28 -12.44
N ALA A 53 6.26 5.71 -13.72
CA ALA A 53 6.87 4.91 -14.78
C ALA A 53 8.36 4.66 -14.50
N ASP A 54 9.08 5.70 -14.07
CA ASP A 54 10.48 5.59 -13.68
C ASP A 54 10.64 4.74 -12.42
N LEU A 55 9.82 4.97 -11.39
CA LEU A 55 9.95 4.28 -10.10
C LEU A 55 9.65 2.78 -10.18
N TRP A 56 8.62 2.37 -10.92
CA TRP A 56 8.21 0.96 -10.98
C TRP A 56 9.10 0.08 -11.86
N HIS A 57 9.90 0.69 -12.75
CA HIS A 57 10.86 -0.02 -13.62
C HIS A 57 10.26 -1.27 -14.28
N ASN A 58 9.06 -1.14 -14.86
CA ASN A 58 8.33 -2.27 -15.44
C ASN A 58 9.10 -2.87 -16.62
N ILE A 59 9.33 -4.18 -16.59
CA ILE A 59 10.21 -4.88 -17.53
C ILE A 59 9.70 -4.73 -18.97
N ARG A 60 8.38 -4.77 -19.16
CA ARG A 60 7.74 -4.58 -20.47
C ARG A 60 7.14 -3.18 -20.67
N GLY A 61 7.53 -2.23 -19.83
CA GLY A 61 6.95 -0.89 -19.82
C GLY A 61 5.53 -0.86 -19.23
N ILE A 62 4.93 0.33 -19.27
CA ILE A 62 3.60 0.60 -18.71
C ILE A 62 2.92 1.71 -19.50
N CYS A 63 1.61 1.59 -19.72
CA CYS A 63 0.78 2.68 -20.20
C CYS A 63 -0.01 3.28 -19.03
N ILE A 64 0.09 4.59 -18.85
CA ILE A 64 -0.59 5.32 -17.77
C ILE A 64 -1.49 6.37 -18.41
N SER A 65 -2.79 6.26 -18.17
CA SER A 65 -3.82 7.11 -18.78
C SER A 65 -4.68 7.76 -17.71
N ASP A 66 -5.10 9.00 -17.96
CA ASP A 66 -6.05 9.72 -17.10
C ASP A 66 -7.48 9.28 -17.47
N LEU A 67 -8.27 8.84 -16.48
CA LEU A 67 -9.68 8.47 -16.66
C LEU A 67 -10.64 9.59 -16.24
N GLY A 68 -10.12 10.74 -15.79
CA GLY A 68 -10.91 11.81 -15.21
C GLY A 68 -11.27 11.53 -13.75
N GLU A 69 -11.90 12.52 -13.10
CA GLU A 69 -12.36 12.42 -11.70
C GLU A 69 -11.30 11.94 -10.69
N LYS A 70 -10.03 12.33 -10.91
CA LYS A 70 -8.86 11.91 -10.11
C LYS A 70 -8.57 10.39 -10.19
N ARG A 71 -9.04 9.70 -11.23
CA ARG A 71 -8.78 8.28 -11.49
C ARG A 71 -7.75 8.12 -12.59
N ILE A 72 -6.88 7.14 -12.39
CA ILE A 72 -5.75 6.86 -13.27
C ILE A 72 -5.78 5.38 -13.61
N LEU A 73 -5.68 5.06 -14.89
CA LEU A 73 -5.54 3.69 -15.37
C LEU A 73 -4.08 3.38 -15.60
N PHE A 74 -3.63 2.25 -15.05
CA PHE A 74 -2.31 1.70 -15.24
C PHE A 74 -2.45 0.37 -15.98
N GLN A 75 -2.06 0.34 -17.24
CA GLN A 75 -2.06 -0.87 -18.07
C GLN A 75 -0.64 -1.44 -18.14
N PHE A 76 -0.51 -2.67 -17.65
CA PHE A 76 0.72 -3.45 -17.66
C PHE A 76 0.71 -4.42 -18.84
N PHE A 77 1.90 -4.85 -19.24
CA PHE A 77 2.10 -5.82 -20.33
C PHE A 77 2.68 -7.15 -19.85
N HIS A 78 2.77 -7.33 -18.53
CA HIS A 78 3.27 -8.55 -17.89
C HIS A 78 2.74 -8.72 -16.47
N GLU A 79 2.37 -9.96 -16.08
CA GLU A 79 1.83 -10.29 -14.75
C GLU A 79 2.85 -10.01 -13.63
N VAL A 80 4.14 -10.28 -13.87
CA VAL A 80 5.19 -10.01 -12.88
C VAL A 80 5.28 -8.53 -12.51
N ASP A 81 5.07 -7.62 -13.46
CA ASP A 81 5.15 -6.18 -13.20
C ASP A 81 3.98 -5.70 -12.32
N ILE A 82 2.75 -6.13 -12.62
CA ILE A 82 1.58 -5.81 -11.78
C ILE A 82 1.70 -6.41 -10.38
N LEU A 83 2.16 -7.66 -10.25
CA LEU A 83 2.35 -8.30 -8.95
C LEU A 83 3.44 -7.60 -8.12
N ARG A 84 4.55 -7.18 -8.76
CA ARG A 84 5.61 -6.41 -8.09
C ARG A 84 5.10 -5.07 -7.59
N VAL A 85 4.31 -4.35 -8.40
CA VAL A 85 3.70 -3.09 -7.99
C VAL A 85 2.74 -3.32 -6.82
N LEU A 86 1.85 -4.31 -6.89
CA LEU A 86 0.93 -4.61 -5.78
C LEU A 86 1.67 -5.01 -4.50
N ALA A 87 2.73 -5.81 -4.60
CA ALA A 87 3.58 -6.22 -3.46
C ALA A 87 4.29 -5.02 -2.79
N GLY A 88 4.59 -3.97 -3.56
CA GLY A 88 5.27 -2.77 -3.07
C GLY A 88 4.36 -1.77 -2.34
N THR A 89 3.05 -2.00 -2.31
CA THR A 89 2.10 -1.11 -1.64
C THR A 89 2.39 -0.97 -0.13
N PRO A 90 2.07 0.17 0.49
CA PRO A 90 1.52 1.40 -0.11
C PRO A 90 2.54 2.19 -0.96
N TRP A 91 2.05 2.83 -2.03
CA TRP A 91 2.82 3.75 -2.88
C TRP A 91 2.44 5.20 -2.62
N PHE A 92 3.34 6.13 -2.96
CA PHE A 92 3.14 7.56 -2.75
C PHE A 92 3.61 8.36 -3.95
N PHE A 93 2.92 9.48 -4.20
CA PHE A 93 3.38 10.51 -5.12
C PHE A 93 3.28 11.87 -4.41
N ASN A 94 4.39 12.60 -4.27
CA ASN A 94 4.44 13.85 -3.50
C ASN A 94 3.80 13.74 -2.09
N ASN A 95 4.08 12.64 -1.37
CA ASN A 95 3.49 12.28 -0.08
C ASN A 95 1.97 12.00 -0.08
N TYR A 96 1.30 12.10 -1.23
CA TYR A 96 -0.07 11.63 -1.38
C TYR A 96 -0.08 10.11 -1.57
N LEU A 97 -0.87 9.43 -0.76
CA LEU A 97 -1.05 7.98 -0.83
C LEU A 97 -1.72 7.60 -2.15
N LEU A 98 -1.12 6.68 -2.90
CA LEU A 98 -1.69 6.13 -4.12
C LEU A 98 -2.47 4.87 -3.76
N VAL A 99 -3.80 4.95 -3.83
CA VAL A 99 -4.70 3.81 -3.69
C VAL A 99 -4.75 3.10 -5.04
N LEU A 100 -4.55 1.79 -5.05
CA LEU A 100 -4.55 0.95 -6.24
C LEU A 100 -5.54 -0.20 -6.06
N HIS A 101 -6.25 -0.54 -7.13
CA HIS A 101 -7.13 -1.71 -7.20
C HIS A 101 -6.88 -2.46 -8.50
N ARG A 102 -6.76 -3.79 -8.41
CA ARG A 102 -6.69 -4.66 -9.58
C ARG A 102 -8.08 -4.90 -10.13
N ILE A 103 -8.31 -4.40 -11.35
CA ILE A 103 -9.61 -4.50 -12.02
C ILE A 103 -9.94 -5.97 -12.24
N GLN A 104 -11.09 -6.39 -11.72
CA GLN A 104 -11.62 -7.74 -11.90
C GLN A 104 -12.44 -7.84 -13.19
N PRO A 105 -12.61 -9.05 -13.76
CA PRO A 105 -13.46 -9.25 -14.93
C PRO A 105 -14.87 -8.69 -14.71
N GLY A 106 -15.33 -7.80 -15.60
CA GLY A 106 -16.63 -7.16 -15.53
C GLY A 106 -16.68 -5.86 -14.70
N GLU A 107 -15.60 -5.47 -14.02
CA GLU A 107 -15.54 -4.17 -13.35
C GLU A 107 -15.31 -3.02 -14.33
N ILE A 108 -16.01 -1.91 -14.11
CA ILE A 108 -15.82 -0.67 -14.84
C ILE A 108 -14.83 0.20 -14.04
N PRO A 109 -13.64 0.54 -14.57
CA PRO A 109 -12.59 1.24 -13.83
C PRO A 109 -13.06 2.54 -13.14
N SER A 110 -13.94 3.30 -13.80
CA SER A 110 -14.48 4.56 -13.28
C SER A 110 -15.42 4.39 -12.09
N LEU A 111 -16.02 3.21 -11.91
CA LEU A 111 -17.00 2.93 -10.85
C LEU A 111 -16.40 2.17 -9.66
N VAL A 112 -15.19 1.61 -9.81
CA VAL A 112 -14.52 0.88 -8.73
C VAL A 112 -14.34 1.78 -7.50
N PRO A 113 -14.78 1.36 -6.30
CA PRO A 113 -14.54 2.10 -5.07
C PRO A 113 -13.07 1.98 -4.65
N LEU A 114 -12.39 3.13 -4.54
CA LEU A 114 -10.98 3.22 -4.11
C LEU A 114 -10.88 3.73 -2.67
N ASN A 115 -11.49 2.99 -1.74
CA ASN A 115 -11.67 3.37 -0.32
C ASN A 115 -10.85 2.53 0.66
N TRP A 116 -10.16 1.49 0.21
CA TRP A 116 -9.36 0.61 1.05
C TRP A 116 -7.90 0.60 0.61
N ILE A 117 -7.01 0.42 1.58
CA ILE A 117 -5.59 0.22 1.35
C ILE A 117 -4.99 -0.58 2.50
N GLU A 118 -3.97 -1.37 2.17
CA GLU A 118 -3.23 -2.17 3.12
C GLU A 118 -2.04 -1.40 3.66
N PHE A 119 -1.82 -1.50 4.97
CA PHE A 119 -0.68 -0.90 5.65
C PHE A 119 0.06 -1.96 6.46
N TRP A 120 1.37 -1.83 6.49
CA TRP A 120 2.21 -2.56 7.43
C TRP A 120 2.08 -1.92 8.82
N VAL A 121 1.79 -2.73 9.82
CA VAL A 121 1.57 -2.29 11.20
C VAL A 121 2.48 -3.05 12.15
N GLN A 122 3.26 -2.32 12.94
CA GLN A 122 4.02 -2.86 14.04
C GLN A 122 3.16 -2.85 15.31
N VAL A 123 3.00 -4.02 15.93
CA VAL A 123 2.30 -4.17 17.20
C VAL A 123 3.32 -4.21 18.32
N HIS A 124 3.18 -3.28 19.26
CA HIS A 124 4.06 -3.11 20.41
C HIS A 124 3.32 -3.47 21.70
N ASP A 125 4.09 -3.76 22.76
CA ASP A 125 3.59 -4.09 24.10
C ASP A 125 2.66 -5.33 24.15
N LEU A 126 2.80 -6.26 23.18
CA LEU A 126 2.07 -7.53 23.14
C LEU A 126 2.93 -8.65 23.75
N PRO A 127 2.48 -9.32 24.83
CA PRO A 127 3.16 -10.48 25.40
C PRO A 127 3.32 -11.61 24.38
N SER A 128 4.44 -12.32 24.44
CA SER A 128 4.78 -13.40 23.51
C SER A 128 3.70 -14.49 23.41
N GLY A 129 3.04 -14.84 24.53
CA GLY A 129 1.95 -15.81 24.55
C GLY A 129 0.67 -15.37 23.81
N LEU A 130 0.56 -14.12 23.40
CA LEU A 130 -0.57 -13.58 22.63
C LEU A 130 -0.21 -13.30 21.16
N ILE A 131 1.03 -13.55 20.76
CA ILE A 131 1.49 -13.45 19.38
C ILE A 131 0.93 -14.65 18.60
N THR A 132 -0.30 -14.53 18.15
CA THR A 132 -1.01 -15.57 17.38
C THR A 132 -1.78 -14.95 16.23
N GLU A 133 -2.04 -15.75 15.20
CA GLU A 133 -2.87 -15.35 14.06
C GLU A 133 -4.28 -14.92 14.50
N HIS A 134 -4.86 -15.65 15.47
CA HIS A 134 -6.16 -15.31 16.05
C HIS A 134 -6.15 -13.92 16.68
N THR A 135 -5.12 -13.59 17.48
CA THR A 135 -4.97 -12.26 18.06
C THR A 135 -4.83 -11.18 16.98
N ALA A 136 -4.03 -11.43 15.95
CA ALA A 136 -3.80 -10.49 14.86
C ALA A 136 -5.09 -10.14 14.10
N LYS A 137 -5.96 -11.13 13.84
CA LYS A 137 -7.27 -10.93 13.19
C LYS A 137 -8.19 -9.97 13.97
N GLN A 138 -7.99 -9.80 15.29
CA GLN A 138 -8.78 -8.90 16.14
C GLN A 138 -8.36 -7.41 16.05
N PHE A 139 -7.30 -7.09 15.32
CA PHE A 139 -6.69 -5.75 15.28
C PHE A 139 -7.25 -4.81 14.19
N VAL A 140 -8.22 -5.26 13.39
CA VAL A 140 -8.88 -4.45 12.35
C VAL A 140 -10.05 -3.63 12.96
N PRO A 141 -10.42 -2.43 12.43
CA PRO A 141 -9.67 -1.54 11.54
C PRO A 141 -8.70 -0.60 12.31
N LEU A 142 -8.04 0.33 11.60
CA LEU A 142 -7.00 1.26 12.08
C LEU A 142 -7.25 1.79 13.52
N LYS A 143 -6.32 1.50 14.43
CA LYS A 143 -6.34 1.90 15.84
C LYS A 143 -4.92 2.25 16.27
N TRP A 144 -4.77 3.18 17.19
CA TRP A 144 -3.46 3.49 17.78
C TRP A 144 -3.13 2.60 18.99
N LYS A 145 -4.16 2.06 19.67
CA LYS A 145 -4.05 1.00 20.66
C LYS A 145 -5.31 0.13 20.74
N LYS A 146 -5.17 -1.10 21.22
CA LYS A 146 -6.26 -2.04 21.48
C LYS A 146 -6.14 -2.58 22.90
N LYS A 147 -7.23 -2.47 23.66
CA LYS A 147 -7.37 -3.10 24.97
C LYS A 147 -7.56 -4.61 24.78
N ILE A 148 -6.76 -5.42 25.47
CA ILE A 148 -6.83 -6.88 25.46
C ILE A 148 -7.07 -7.35 26.90
N LEU A 149 -8.06 -8.22 27.09
CA LEU A 149 -8.37 -8.85 28.37
C LEU A 149 -7.73 -10.24 28.41
N ILE A 150 -6.99 -10.52 29.48
CA ILE A 150 -6.28 -11.79 29.71
C ILE A 150 -6.83 -12.39 31.01
N GLY A 151 -7.57 -13.49 30.89
CA GLY A 151 -8.29 -14.07 32.03
C GLY A 151 -9.31 -13.09 32.61
N ASN A 152 -9.55 -13.16 33.92
CA ASN A 152 -10.64 -12.40 34.55
C ASN A 152 -10.27 -10.96 34.95
N ASP A 153 -9.00 -10.66 35.25
CA ASP A 153 -8.62 -9.33 35.82
C ASP A 153 -7.42 -8.64 35.17
N ARG A 154 -6.72 -9.27 34.21
CA ARG A 154 -5.55 -8.62 33.58
C ARG A 154 -5.96 -7.92 32.30
N THR A 155 -5.74 -6.62 32.25
CA THR A 155 -5.88 -5.82 31.03
C THR A 155 -4.50 -5.38 30.56
N ILE A 156 -4.22 -5.55 29.28
CA ILE A 156 -3.07 -4.93 28.61
C ILE A 156 -3.54 -4.07 27.44
N TYR A 157 -2.64 -3.22 26.94
CA TYR A 157 -2.85 -2.48 25.71
C TYR A 157 -1.77 -2.85 24.70
N ALA A 158 -2.19 -3.38 23.55
CA ALA A 158 -1.33 -3.44 22.39
C ALA A 158 -1.32 -2.06 21.72
N LYS A 159 -0.14 -1.51 21.43
CA LYS A 159 0.01 -0.23 20.71
C LYS A 159 0.35 -0.51 19.25
N PHE A 160 -0.17 0.30 18.34
CA PHE A 160 0.07 0.13 16.91
C PHE A 160 0.89 1.30 16.37
N ARG A 161 1.87 0.97 15.52
CA ARG A 161 2.61 1.95 14.74
C ARG A 161 2.57 1.56 13.27
N TYR A 162 2.23 2.51 12.41
CA TYR A 162 2.05 2.33 10.98
C TYR A 162 3.34 2.62 10.25
N GLU A 163 3.80 1.68 9.42
CA GLU A 163 4.90 1.93 8.52
C GLU A 163 4.40 2.68 7.28
N LYS A 164 5.23 3.61 6.78
CA LYS A 164 4.92 4.44 5.61
C LYS A 164 3.56 5.16 5.72
N LEU A 165 3.20 5.64 6.91
CA LEU A 165 2.00 6.46 7.08
C LEU A 165 2.18 7.78 6.31
N SER A 166 1.36 8.01 5.27
CA SER A 166 1.36 9.26 4.47
C SER A 166 0.86 10.46 5.28
N LEU A 167 0.57 11.56 4.58
CA LEU A 167 -0.26 12.67 5.04
C LEU A 167 -1.46 12.17 5.86
N PHE A 168 -1.38 12.40 7.16
CA PHE A 168 -2.36 12.04 8.18
C PHE A 168 -2.60 13.26 9.06
N CYS A 169 -3.86 13.59 9.30
CA CYS A 169 -4.23 14.71 10.14
C CYS A 169 -4.35 14.29 11.61
N PHE A 170 -3.47 14.78 12.46
CA PHE A 170 -3.47 14.51 13.90
C PHE A 170 -4.60 15.19 14.68
N ILE A 171 -5.38 16.06 14.03
CA ILE A 171 -6.58 16.70 14.63
C ILE A 171 -7.81 15.81 14.46
N CYS A 172 -8.07 15.30 13.25
CA CYS A 172 -9.31 14.59 12.94
C CYS A 172 -9.12 13.10 12.58
N GLY A 173 -7.88 12.61 12.55
CA GLY A 173 -7.57 11.20 12.31
C GLY A 173 -7.82 10.70 10.89
N LYS A 174 -7.78 11.59 9.89
CA LYS A 174 -8.04 11.25 8.47
C LYS A 174 -6.76 11.28 7.64
N LEU A 175 -6.68 10.39 6.64
CA LEU A 175 -5.60 10.35 5.65
C LEU A 175 -5.88 11.29 4.46
N GLY A 176 -4.82 11.73 3.81
CA GLY A 176 -4.84 12.49 2.56
C GLY A 176 -4.55 13.99 2.69
N TYR A 177 -4.48 14.51 3.91
CA TYR A 177 -4.10 15.89 4.18
C TYR A 177 -3.48 16.05 5.58
N GLY A 178 -2.74 17.15 5.76
CA GLY A 178 -2.20 17.56 7.06
C GLY A 178 -3.09 18.58 7.79
N GLU A 179 -2.73 18.94 9.02
CA GLU A 179 -3.50 19.79 9.92
C GLU A 179 -3.93 21.13 9.31
N SER A 180 -3.09 21.70 8.44
CA SER A 180 -3.34 23.00 7.80
C SER A 180 -4.58 23.00 6.90
N PHE A 181 -4.94 21.85 6.34
CA PHE A 181 -6.10 21.68 5.45
C PHE A 181 -7.26 20.96 6.16
N CYS A 182 -7.19 20.81 7.48
CA CYS A 182 -8.25 20.18 8.25
C CYS A 182 -9.42 21.14 8.47
N ASN A 183 -10.62 20.78 7.98
CA ASN A 183 -11.83 21.57 8.20
C ASN A 183 -12.13 21.83 9.69
N TYR A 184 -11.81 20.87 10.58
CA TYR A 184 -12.03 21.05 12.03
C TYR A 184 -11.18 22.20 12.61
N ARG A 185 -9.98 22.43 12.06
CA ARG A 185 -9.11 23.55 12.46
C ARG A 185 -9.71 24.90 12.11
N ILE A 186 -10.49 24.98 11.04
CA ILE A 186 -11.17 26.21 10.60
C ILE A 186 -12.41 26.48 11.47
N MET A 187 -13.10 25.42 11.90
CA MET A 187 -14.36 25.52 12.66
C MET A 187 -14.16 25.76 14.16
N VAL A 188 -12.99 25.47 14.71
CA VAL A 188 -12.74 25.47 16.15
C VAL A 188 -11.67 26.48 16.53
N VAL A 189 -11.91 27.20 17.63
CA VAL A 189 -10.94 28.15 18.20
C VAL A 189 -9.62 27.41 18.49
N PRO A 190 -8.45 27.97 18.09
CA PRO A 190 -7.16 27.28 18.21
C PRO A 190 -6.84 26.70 19.60
N SER A 191 -7.25 27.37 20.67
CA SER A 191 -7.05 26.93 22.06
C SER A 191 -7.86 25.71 22.47
N LYS A 192 -8.88 25.33 21.70
CA LYS A 192 -9.74 24.16 21.94
C LYS A 192 -9.40 22.97 21.04
N ILE A 193 -8.41 23.11 20.16
CA ILE A 193 -8.00 22.02 19.27
C ILE A 193 -7.23 20.98 20.10
N VAL A 194 -7.78 19.77 20.16
CA VAL A 194 -7.13 18.61 20.78
C VAL A 194 -6.57 17.74 19.68
N TYR A 195 -5.28 17.41 19.78
CA TYR A 195 -4.64 16.43 18.91
C TYR A 195 -4.91 15.04 19.49
N GLY A 196 -5.81 14.29 18.86
CA GLY A 196 -6.16 12.93 19.29
C GLY A 196 -5.06 11.90 19.00
N TRP A 197 -4.03 12.30 18.26
CA TRP A 197 -2.96 11.47 17.75
C TRP A 197 -1.66 12.28 17.67
N ASP A 198 -0.52 11.60 17.59
CA ASP A 198 0.80 12.23 17.46
C ASP A 198 1.75 11.37 16.59
N ILE A 199 2.99 11.83 16.43
CA ILE A 199 4.02 11.16 15.62
C ILE A 199 4.35 9.72 16.08
N SER A 200 3.98 9.32 17.30
CA SER A 200 4.17 7.94 17.78
C SER A 200 3.34 6.92 17.01
N LEU A 201 2.35 7.36 16.24
CA LEU A 201 1.65 6.54 15.24
C LEU A 201 2.57 6.05 14.12
N GLN A 202 3.65 6.77 13.81
CA GLN A 202 4.57 6.36 12.77
C GLN A 202 5.56 5.35 13.33
N ALA A 203 5.72 4.23 12.63
CA ALA A 203 6.84 3.33 12.89
C ALA A 203 8.13 4.04 12.45
N ALA A 204 9.17 3.93 13.28
CA ALA A 204 10.48 4.46 12.91
C ALA A 204 10.95 3.81 11.61
N VAL A 205 11.48 4.62 10.68
CA VAL A 205 12.11 4.11 9.47
C VAL A 205 13.25 3.21 9.92
N ARG A 206 13.14 1.90 9.61
CA ARG A 206 14.28 1.00 9.76
C ARG A 206 15.30 1.41 8.70
N MET A 207 16.15 2.38 9.03
CA MET A 207 17.42 2.52 8.34
C MET A 207 18.10 1.17 8.48
N ASN A 208 18.39 0.53 7.35
CA ASN A 208 19.15 -0.70 7.31
C ASN A 208 20.58 -0.36 7.72
N THR A 209 20.81 -0.07 8.99
CA THR A 209 22.12 0.14 9.59
C THR A 209 22.83 -1.19 9.55
N GLY A 210 23.51 -1.47 8.44
CA GLY A 210 24.43 -2.60 8.30
C GLY A 210 24.20 -3.57 7.14
N SER A 211 23.37 -3.27 6.14
CA SER A 211 23.44 -4.07 4.90
C SER A 211 24.51 -3.48 4.00
N VAL A 212 25.71 -4.06 4.10
CA VAL A 212 26.71 -3.93 3.04
C VAL A 212 26.05 -4.46 1.77
N ASN A 213 25.97 -3.61 0.74
CA ASN A 213 25.38 -3.97 -0.54
C ASN A 213 26.20 -5.12 -1.15
N ARG A 214 25.58 -6.30 -1.27
CA ARG A 214 26.20 -7.54 -1.80
C ARG A 214 26.82 -7.40 -3.21
N TRP A 215 26.55 -6.31 -3.92
CA TRP A 215 27.03 -6.04 -5.27
C TRP A 215 28.21 -5.05 -5.32
N LEU A 216 28.60 -4.47 -4.18
CA LEU A 216 29.69 -3.50 -4.07
C LEU A 216 31.01 -4.23 -3.79
N ARG A 217 31.98 -4.04 -4.68
CA ARG A 217 33.36 -4.51 -4.55
C ARG A 217 34.27 -3.34 -4.21
N GLU A 218 35.32 -3.63 -3.45
CA GLU A 218 36.40 -2.67 -3.21
C GLU A 218 37.22 -2.46 -4.50
N ALA A 219 38.00 -1.37 -4.56
CA ALA A 219 38.74 -0.98 -5.77
C ALA A 219 39.79 -2.02 -6.22
N ASP A 220 40.18 -2.94 -5.33
CA ASP A 220 41.07 -4.07 -5.61
C ASP A 220 40.34 -5.33 -6.13
N GLY A 221 39.01 -5.25 -6.30
CA GLY A 221 38.16 -6.34 -6.79
C GLY A 221 37.72 -7.33 -5.71
N SER A 222 38.10 -7.14 -4.45
CA SER A 222 37.66 -8.00 -3.35
C SER A 222 36.20 -7.74 -2.97
N ASP A 223 35.49 -8.82 -2.59
CA ASP A 223 34.16 -8.69 -2.00
C ASP A 223 34.29 -8.17 -0.56
N SER A 224 33.54 -7.12 -0.25
CA SER A 224 33.43 -6.50 1.09
C SER A 224 32.96 -7.46 2.20
N ILE A 225 32.62 -8.70 1.86
CA ILE A 225 32.08 -9.76 2.72
C ILE A 225 33.18 -10.63 3.36
N LEU A 226 34.43 -10.61 2.86
CA LEU A 226 35.47 -11.58 3.23
C LEU A 226 36.25 -11.34 4.54
N LEU A 227 35.81 -10.41 5.41
CA LEU A 227 36.38 -10.28 6.77
C LEU A 227 35.46 -10.78 7.89
N SER A 228 34.28 -11.33 7.57
CA SER A 228 33.42 -11.94 8.58
C SER A 228 32.80 -13.24 8.08
N LYS A 229 33.39 -14.35 8.53
CA LYS A 229 32.96 -15.76 8.44
C LYS A 229 33.37 -16.52 7.19
N GLU A 230 34.57 -17.10 7.29
CA GLU A 230 34.85 -18.41 6.72
C GLU A 230 34.01 -19.51 7.42
N ARG A 231 33.64 -20.51 6.60
CA ARG A 231 33.11 -21.87 6.88
C ARG A 231 31.61 -22.12 6.65
N GLU A 232 31.38 -23.12 5.77
CA GLU A 232 30.17 -23.93 5.53
C GLU A 232 29.04 -23.23 4.73
N VAL A 233 28.52 -23.69 3.58
CA VAL A 233 28.49 -24.98 2.86
C VAL A 233 28.44 -24.72 1.33
N ARG A 234 28.90 -25.73 0.60
CA ARG A 234 29.06 -25.86 -0.85
C ARG A 234 27.86 -25.43 -1.70
N GLY A 235 28.18 -24.65 -2.74
CA GLY A 235 27.78 -24.85 -4.14
C GLY A 235 26.33 -24.56 -4.55
N GLN A 236 26.14 -23.51 -5.36
CA GLN A 236 25.10 -23.51 -6.39
C GLN A 236 25.41 -22.53 -7.53
N LYS A 237 25.19 -23.02 -8.75
CA LYS A 237 25.45 -22.39 -10.05
C LYS A 237 24.55 -21.16 -10.28
N LEU A 238 25.02 -20.18 -11.05
CA LEU A 238 24.19 -19.12 -11.61
C LEU A 238 23.07 -19.73 -12.48
N GLY A 239 21.82 -19.57 -12.05
CA GLY A 239 20.62 -19.92 -12.80
C GLY A 239 20.28 -18.86 -13.86
N ASN A 240 19.56 -19.28 -14.90
CA ASN A 240 19.19 -18.45 -16.05
C ASN A 240 18.07 -17.46 -15.65
N MET A 241 17.89 -16.35 -16.38
CA MET A 241 16.91 -15.28 -16.04
C MET A 241 15.46 -15.79 -15.91
N ARG A 242 15.08 -16.79 -16.71
CA ARG A 242 13.78 -17.49 -16.63
C ARG A 242 13.58 -18.32 -15.35
N ASP A 243 14.66 -18.70 -14.69
CA ASP A 243 14.62 -19.43 -13.42
C ASP A 243 14.52 -18.45 -12.25
N TYR A 244 15.06 -17.23 -12.38
CA TYR A 244 14.80 -16.13 -11.43
C TYR A 244 13.33 -15.73 -11.44
N GLU A 245 12.72 -15.56 -12.62
CA GLU A 245 11.31 -15.21 -12.76
C GLU A 245 10.37 -16.29 -12.17
N ARG A 246 10.59 -17.57 -12.47
CA ARG A 246 9.81 -18.66 -11.88
C ARG A 246 9.96 -18.79 -10.37
N ASN A 247 11.19 -18.65 -9.86
CA ASN A 247 11.44 -18.72 -8.42
C ASN A 247 10.82 -17.51 -7.69
N TYR A 248 10.84 -16.33 -8.30
CA TYR A 248 10.23 -15.12 -7.76
C TYR A 248 8.70 -15.15 -7.82
N GLU A 249 8.10 -15.65 -8.91
CA GLU A 249 6.66 -15.89 -9.01
C GLU A 249 6.17 -16.86 -7.94
N ALA A 250 6.89 -17.96 -7.70
CA ALA A 250 6.55 -18.92 -6.64
C ALA A 250 6.66 -18.32 -5.24
N GLU A 251 7.66 -17.47 -4.99
CA GLU A 251 7.86 -16.77 -3.72
C GLU A 251 6.78 -15.70 -3.46
N LEU A 252 6.32 -15.00 -4.50
CA LEU A 252 5.20 -14.05 -4.42
C LEU A 252 3.87 -14.75 -4.11
N VAL A 253 3.54 -15.86 -4.80
CA VAL A 253 2.31 -16.63 -4.55
C VAL A 253 2.25 -17.16 -3.11
N GLN A 254 3.38 -17.58 -2.54
CA GLN A 254 3.45 -17.97 -1.12
C GLN A 254 3.25 -16.78 -0.17
N ARG A 255 3.80 -15.61 -0.51
CA ARG A 255 3.70 -14.39 0.31
C ARG A 255 2.29 -13.80 0.33
N PHE A 256 1.53 -13.94 -0.75
CA PHE A 256 0.12 -13.52 -0.84
C PHE A 256 -0.87 -14.52 -0.23
N SER A 257 -0.42 -15.75 0.08
CA SER A 257 -1.25 -16.74 0.78
C SER A 257 -1.28 -16.56 2.31
N ASN A 258 -0.40 -15.73 2.90
CA ASN A 258 -0.35 -15.48 4.35
C ASN A 258 0.14 -14.06 4.69
N PRO A 259 -0.75 -13.06 4.85
CA PRO A 259 -0.37 -11.67 5.11
C PRO A 259 -0.07 -11.36 6.59
N ILE A 260 0.50 -12.28 7.36
CA ILE A 260 0.93 -12.01 8.74
C ILE A 260 2.35 -12.53 8.94
N LEU A 261 3.34 -11.69 8.64
CA LEU A 261 4.72 -11.91 9.07
C LEU A 261 5.04 -10.94 10.22
N MET A 262 4.92 -11.42 11.44
CA MET A 262 5.41 -10.73 12.63
C MET A 262 6.93 -10.86 12.65
N SER A 263 7.66 -9.77 12.39
CA SER A 263 9.12 -9.76 12.57
C SER A 263 9.43 -9.69 14.07
N THR A 264 9.94 -10.78 14.64
CA THR A 264 10.52 -10.77 15.98
C THR A 264 11.84 -10.00 15.94
N GLY A 265 11.83 -8.78 16.46
CA GLY A 265 13.05 -8.08 16.88
C GLY A 265 13.43 -8.56 18.28
N SER A 266 13.99 -9.75 18.37
CA SER A 266 14.67 -10.20 19.58
C SER A 266 16.15 -9.93 19.36
N ASP A 267 16.70 -8.92 20.03
CA ASP A 267 18.06 -8.95 20.58
C ASP A 267 18.32 -7.64 21.34
N LEU A 268 18.46 -7.76 22.67
CA LEU A 268 19.51 -7.15 23.48
C LEU A 268 19.32 -7.55 24.97
N GLN A 269 20.10 -8.58 25.32
CA GLN A 269 20.96 -8.70 26.50
C GLN A 269 20.35 -9.01 27.89
N ALA A 270 20.58 -10.25 28.33
CA ALA A 270 20.86 -10.58 29.73
C ALA A 270 22.36 -10.87 29.89
N HIS A 271 23.12 -9.85 30.30
CA HIS A 271 24.48 -10.00 30.81
C HIS A 271 24.41 -10.57 32.23
N ASN A 272 24.73 -11.86 32.41
CA ASN A 272 25.04 -12.41 33.72
C ASN A 272 26.54 -12.23 33.98
N LYS A 273 26.90 -11.25 34.82
CA LYS A 273 28.20 -11.20 35.49
C LYS A 273 28.12 -12.06 36.74
N GLY A 274 28.66 -13.28 36.67
CA GLY A 274 29.13 -14.01 37.85
C GLY A 274 30.58 -13.60 38.12
N LEU A 275 30.84 -13.09 39.33
CA LEU A 275 32.18 -12.97 39.91
C LEU A 275 32.37 -14.09 40.96
N PRO A 276 33.62 -14.47 41.25
CA PRO A 276 33.98 -15.81 41.70
C PRO A 276 34.01 -15.98 43.22
N ASN A 277 34.04 -17.25 43.64
CA ASN A 277 34.97 -17.76 44.64
C ASN A 277 35.69 -18.97 44.05
#